data_AF-A0A1H3P938-F1
#
_entry.id   AF-A0A1H3P938-F1
#
_cell.length_a   1.000
_cell.length_b   1.000
_cell.length_c   1.000
_cell.angle_alpha   90.00
_cell.angle_beta   90.00
_cell.angle_gamma   90.00
#
_symmetry.space_group_name_H-M   'P 1'
#
loop_
_entity.id
_entity.type
_entity.pdbx_description
1 polymer ?
#
loop_
_entity_poly.entity_id
_entity_poly.type
_entity_poly.pdbx_seq_one_letter_code
_entity_poly.pdbx_strand_id
1 'polypeptide(L)'
;MEPAPTSAVAIPTTAFAEWSELTAQIAAAGSVPCQRSDPEAWWPDKANSYAAQTAVDACSVCPARTPCLAYAVAADERFGIWGGRFQPVVAIGLVRRSVKTSAGVR
;
A
#
# COMPACT_ATOMS: atom_id res chain seq x y z
N MET A 1 35.65 -4.36 -8.86
CA MET A 1 34.69 -3.39 -8.27
C MET A 1 33.68 -3.07 -9.36
N GLU A 2 32.73 -3.98 -9.58
CA GLU A 2 31.58 -3.73 -10.46
C GLU A 2 30.57 -2.85 -9.70
N PRO A 3 29.96 -1.83 -10.33
CA PRO A 3 28.96 -1.01 -9.67
C PRO A 3 27.68 -1.82 -9.43
N ALA A 4 27.06 -1.64 -8.27
CA ALA A 4 25.75 -2.23 -7.96
C ALA A 4 24.69 -1.77 -9.00
N PRO A 5 23.71 -2.61 -9.35
CA PRO A 5 22.65 -2.22 -10.28
C PRO A 5 21.83 -1.06 -9.68
N THR A 6 21.93 0.13 -10.28
CA THR A 6 21.31 1.39 -9.84
C THR A 6 19.84 1.55 -10.24
N SER A 7 19.11 0.48 -10.54
CA SER A 7 17.68 0.58 -10.86
C SER A 7 16.91 -0.68 -10.48
N ALA A 8 16.89 -0.97 -9.20
CA ALA A 8 15.82 -1.72 -8.58
C ALA A 8 15.15 -0.77 -7.60
N VAL A 9 13.83 -0.58 -7.72
CA VAL A 9 13.03 0.24 -6.80
C VAL A 9 13.43 -0.14 -5.38
N ALA A 10 14.07 0.78 -4.66
CA ALA A 10 14.56 0.52 -3.32
C ALA A 10 13.37 0.53 -2.37
N ILE A 11 12.79 -0.64 -2.14
CA ILE A 11 11.79 -0.82 -1.10
C ILE A 11 12.44 -0.46 0.24
N PRO A 12 11.90 0.51 1.01
CA PRO A 12 12.50 0.90 2.27
C PRO A 12 12.49 -0.29 3.23
N THR A 13 13.57 -0.45 4.00
CA THR A 13 13.72 -1.58 4.95
C THR A 13 12.60 -1.61 5.98
N THR A 14 12.04 -0.45 6.33
CA THR A 14 10.87 -0.30 7.20
C THR A 14 9.60 -0.92 6.64
N ALA A 15 9.52 -1.12 5.32
CA ALA A 15 8.34 -1.62 4.62
C ALA A 15 8.52 -2.99 3.98
N PHE A 16 9.71 -3.60 4.08
CA PHE A 16 10.04 -4.83 3.34
C PHE A 16 9.10 -6.01 3.64
N ALA A 17 8.70 -6.17 4.90
CA ALA A 17 7.76 -7.23 5.30
C ALA A 17 6.38 -7.03 4.65
N GLU A 18 5.85 -5.80 4.71
CA GLU A 18 4.56 -5.44 4.13
C GLU A 18 4.59 -5.52 2.58
N TRP A 19 5.70 -5.13 1.97
CA TRP A 19 5.93 -5.27 0.52
C TRP A 19 5.90 -6.73 0.08
N SER A 20 6.53 -7.61 0.87
CA SER A 20 6.59 -9.04 0.58
C SER A 20 5.18 -9.67 0.63
N GLU A 21 4.40 -9.34 1.65
CA GLU A 21 2.99 -9.77 1.77
C GLU A 21 2.12 -9.22 0.64
N LEU A 22 2.23 -7.92 0.34
CA LEU A 22 1.52 -7.28 -0.77
C LEU A 22 1.80 -8.00 -2.09
N THR A 23 3.07 -8.26 -2.39
CA THR A 23 3.48 -8.94 -3.62
C THR A 23 2.91 -10.36 -3.70
N ALA A 24 2.95 -11.10 -2.59
CA ALA A 24 2.36 -12.44 -2.52
C ALA A 24 0.85 -12.44 -2.76
N GLN A 25 0.13 -11.47 -2.20
CA GLN A 25 -1.33 -11.33 -2.34
C GLN A 25 -1.73 -10.89 -3.75
N ILE A 26 -0.96 -9.98 -4.36
CA ILE A 26 -1.15 -9.61 -5.77
C ILE A 26 -0.94 -10.83 -6.67
N ALA A 27 0.11 -11.62 -6.42
CA ALA A 27 0.38 -12.84 -7.19
C ALA A 27 -0.74 -13.88 -7.03
N ALA A 28 -1.22 -14.10 -5.80
CA ALA A 28 -2.33 -15.02 -5.53
C ALA A 28 -3.66 -14.58 -6.17
N ALA A 29 -3.89 -13.27 -6.26
CA ALA A 29 -5.08 -12.73 -6.91
C ALA A 29 -5.08 -12.91 -8.44
N GLY A 30 -3.93 -13.14 -9.06
CA GLY A 30 -3.73 -13.27 -10.50
C GLY A 30 -3.87 -11.96 -11.28
N SER A 31 -4.85 -11.12 -10.94
CA SER A 31 -4.95 -9.75 -11.45
C SER A 31 -5.55 -8.81 -10.42
N VAL A 32 -4.99 -7.61 -10.32
CA VAL A 32 -5.50 -6.54 -9.47
C VAL A 32 -5.87 -5.31 -10.31
N PRO A 33 -6.82 -4.47 -9.87
CA PRO A 33 -7.31 -3.36 -10.69
C PRO A 33 -6.22 -2.39 -11.16
N CYS A 34 -5.25 -2.07 -10.31
CA CYS A 34 -4.15 -1.15 -10.64
C CYS A 34 -3.21 -1.68 -11.74
N GLN A 35 -3.14 -2.99 -11.95
CA GLN A 35 -2.33 -3.59 -13.03
C GLN A 35 -3.07 -3.63 -14.37
N ARG A 36 -4.40 -3.44 -14.37
CA ARG A 36 -5.26 -3.57 -15.55
C ARG A 36 -5.88 -2.24 -16.02
N SER A 37 -5.54 -1.14 -15.37
CA SER A 37 -6.09 0.19 -15.67
C SER A 37 -4.97 1.17 -16.00
N ASP A 38 -5.36 2.33 -16.55
CA ASP A 38 -4.41 3.41 -16.83
C ASP A 38 -3.71 3.84 -15.53
N PRO A 39 -2.37 3.79 -15.46
CA PRO A 39 -1.63 4.21 -14.28
C PRO A 39 -1.94 5.66 -13.88
N GLU A 40 -2.20 6.58 -14.82
CA GLU A 40 -2.48 7.98 -14.48
C GLU A 40 -3.72 8.14 -13.60
N ALA A 41 -4.71 7.25 -13.72
CA ALA A 41 -5.92 7.25 -12.90
C ALA A 41 -5.64 7.02 -11.40
N TRP A 42 -4.49 6.43 -11.06
CA TRP A 42 -4.07 6.14 -9.69
C TRP A 42 -3.28 7.27 -9.03
N TRP A 43 -3.05 8.37 -9.77
CA TRP A 43 -2.39 9.58 -9.30
C TRP A 43 -3.35 10.77 -9.41
N PRO A 44 -4.01 11.17 -8.31
CA PRO A 44 -5.07 12.19 -8.36
C PRO A 44 -4.64 13.58 -8.83
N ASP A 45 -3.36 13.94 -8.70
CA ASP A 45 -2.85 15.21 -9.23
C ASP A 45 -2.71 15.20 -10.77
N LYS A 46 -2.75 14.00 -11.37
CA LYS A 46 -2.62 13.78 -12.82
C LYS A 46 -3.94 13.36 -13.47
N ALA A 47 -4.79 12.66 -12.72
CA ALA A 47 -6.11 12.24 -13.15
C ALA A 47 -7.14 13.38 -13.05
N ASN A 48 -8.16 13.33 -13.90
CA ASN A 48 -9.40 14.07 -13.59
C ASN A 48 -10.13 13.41 -12.40
N SER A 49 -11.01 14.16 -11.75
CA SER A 49 -11.73 13.71 -10.54
C SER A 49 -12.54 12.43 -10.75
N TYR A 50 -13.09 12.22 -11.95
CA TYR A 50 -13.84 11.01 -12.30
C TYR A 50 -12.95 9.76 -12.39
N ALA A 51 -11.78 9.88 -13.03
CA ALA A 51 -10.81 8.80 -13.15
C ALA A 51 -10.24 8.40 -11.77
N ALA A 52 -9.92 9.38 -10.93
CA ALA A 52 -9.48 9.14 -9.56
C ALA A 52 -10.56 8.42 -8.72
N GLN A 53 -11.83 8.84 -8.81
CA GLN A 53 -12.93 8.17 -8.12
C GLN A 53 -13.10 6.71 -8.60
N THR A 54 -13.03 6.49 -9.91
CA THR A 54 -13.11 5.15 -10.50
C THR A 54 -11.99 4.24 -9.97
N ALA A 55 -10.76 4.76 -9.83
CA ALA A 55 -9.65 4.01 -9.27
C ALA A 55 -9.82 3.70 -7.77
N VAL A 56 -10.38 4.64 -6.98
CA VAL A 56 -10.73 4.39 -5.56
C VAL A 56 -11.75 3.27 -5.45
N ASP A 57 -12.83 3.33 -6.24
CA ASP A 57 -13.91 2.34 -6.22
C ASP A 57 -13.39 0.95 -6.61
N ALA A 58 -12.56 0.89 -7.66
CA ALA A 58 -11.91 -0.36 -8.08
C ALA A 58 -10.96 -0.91 -7.01
N CYS A 59 -10.17 -0.05 -6.36
CA CYS A 59 -9.27 -0.46 -5.27
C CYS A 59 -10.03 -0.97 -4.04
N SER A 60 -11.23 -0.45 -3.78
CA SER A 60 -12.03 -0.81 -2.61
C SER A 60 -12.43 -2.29 -2.56
N VAL A 61 -12.54 -2.93 -3.73
CA VAL A 61 -12.87 -4.36 -3.92
C VAL A 61 -11.65 -5.24 -4.23
N CYS A 62 -10.43 -4.67 -4.20
CA CYS A 62 -9.20 -5.40 -4.48
C CYS A 62 -8.89 -6.42 -3.36
N PRO A 63 -8.59 -7.69 -3.66
CA PRO A 63 -8.23 -8.68 -2.64
C PRO A 63 -6.95 -8.31 -1.87
N ALA A 64 -6.03 -7.58 -2.49
CA ALA A 64 -4.79 -7.10 -1.87
C ALA A 64 -4.94 -5.75 -1.12
N ARG A 65 -6.17 -5.26 -0.89
CA ARG A 65 -6.40 -3.92 -0.31
C ARG A 65 -5.71 -3.71 1.04
N THR A 66 -5.82 -4.70 1.93
CA THR A 66 -5.24 -4.65 3.28
C THR A 66 -3.71 -4.57 3.27
N PRO A 67 -2.97 -5.50 2.65
CA PRO A 67 -1.51 -5.41 2.58
C PRO A 67 -1.03 -4.21 1.74
N CYS A 68 -1.80 -3.77 0.75
CA CYS A 68 -1.50 -2.56 -0.03
C CYS A 68 -1.46 -1.31 0.86
N LEU A 69 -2.44 -1.18 1.75
CA LEU A 69 -2.47 -0.10 2.73
C LEU A 69 -1.31 -0.19 3.73
N ALA A 70 -1.00 -1.39 4.21
CA ALA A 70 0.05 -1.61 5.20
C ALA A 70 1.42 -1.23 4.63
N TYR A 71 1.70 -1.62 3.39
CA TYR A 71 2.88 -1.17 2.66
C TYR A 71 2.94 0.34 2.53
N ALA A 72 1.86 0.98 2.07
CA ALA A 72 1.83 2.43 1.86
C ALA A 72 2.16 3.22 3.12
N VAL A 73 1.68 2.77 4.29
CA VAL A 73 2.01 3.38 5.58
C VAL A 73 3.47 3.13 5.96
N ALA A 74 3.97 1.89 5.82
CA ALA A 74 5.32 1.52 6.23
C ALA A 74 6.42 2.14 5.33
N ALA A 75 6.10 2.39 4.06
CA ALA A 75 6.96 3.00 3.07
C ALA A 75 6.84 4.54 2.99
N ASP A 76 5.95 5.15 3.79
CA ASP A 76 5.61 6.58 3.68
C ASP A 76 5.20 6.97 2.25
N GLU A 77 4.35 6.17 1.60
CA GLU A 77 3.79 6.47 0.28
C GLU A 77 2.71 7.56 0.44
N ARG A 78 3.10 8.80 0.15
CA ARG A 78 2.30 10.01 0.42
C ARG A 78 1.37 10.41 -0.71
N PHE A 79 1.54 9.82 -1.89
CA PHE A 79 0.86 10.20 -3.12
C PHE A 79 0.21 8.99 -3.78
N GLY A 80 -0.90 9.24 -4.47
CA GLY A 80 -1.64 8.21 -5.17
C GLY A 80 -2.71 7.50 -4.34
N ILE A 81 -3.34 6.50 -4.95
CA ILE A 81 -4.42 5.71 -4.34
C ILE A 81 -3.85 4.41 -3.80
N TRP A 82 -3.94 4.21 -2.49
CA TRP A 82 -3.45 3.02 -1.79
C TRP A 82 -4.55 2.44 -0.91
N GLY A 83 -4.78 1.13 -0.99
CA GLY A 83 -5.70 0.44 -0.09
C GLY A 83 -7.14 0.98 -0.06
N GLY A 84 -7.64 1.48 -1.19
CA GLY A 84 -9.02 1.95 -1.35
C GLY A 84 -9.26 3.39 -0.93
N ARG A 85 -8.22 4.23 -0.84
CA ARG A 85 -8.36 5.65 -0.49
C ARG A 85 -7.20 6.48 -0.99
N PHE A 86 -7.45 7.77 -1.11
CA PHE A 86 -6.40 8.78 -1.17
C PHE A 86 -5.72 8.88 0.20
N GLN A 87 -4.38 8.91 0.23
CA GLN A 87 -3.63 9.21 1.46
C GLN A 87 -3.27 10.71 1.47
N PRO A 88 -3.82 11.53 2.37
CA PRO A 88 -3.10 12.68 2.92
C PRO A 88 -2.43 12.22 4.20
N VAL A 89 -1.10 12.08 4.18
CA VAL A 89 -0.30 11.65 5.34
C VAL A 89 -0.26 12.72 6.43
N VAL A 90 -1.30 12.70 7.26
CA VAL A 90 -1.23 12.91 8.70
C VAL A 90 -1.94 11.74 9.37
N ALA A 91 -1.23 10.63 9.51
CA ALA A 91 -1.61 9.51 10.37
C ALA A 91 -0.44 9.03 11.26
N ILE A 92 0.51 9.92 11.59
CA ILE A 92 1.39 9.75 12.74
C ILE A 92 0.54 10.08 13.98
N GLY A 93 -0.13 9.09 14.56
CA GLY A 93 -0.89 9.31 15.80
C GLY A 93 -1.84 8.23 16.31
N LEU A 94 -2.06 7.12 15.59
CA LEU A 94 -3.01 6.08 16.02
C LEU A 94 -2.38 4.69 16.12
N VAL A 95 -1.22 4.59 16.77
CA VAL A 95 -0.75 3.33 17.36
C VAL A 95 -1.23 3.27 18.80
N ARG A 96 -2.40 2.67 19.05
CA ARG A 96 -2.69 2.06 20.35
C ARG A 96 -2.40 0.57 20.25
N ARG A 97 -1.13 0.21 20.40
CA ARG A 97 -0.73 -1.20 20.51
C ARG A 97 -1.11 -1.69 21.91
N SER A 98 -2.26 -2.34 22.04
CA SER A 98 -2.64 -3.02 23.28
C SER A 98 -1.81 -4.28 23.45
N VAL A 99 -0.76 -4.22 24.28
CA VAL A 99 -0.10 -5.41 24.80
C VAL A 99 -1.06 -6.07 25.79
N LYS A 100 -1.59 -7.25 25.45
CA LYS A 100 -2.28 -8.10 26.40
C LYS A 100 -1.22 -8.84 27.21
N THR A 101 -0.84 -8.28 28.35
CA THR A 101 -0.01 -9.00 29.33
C THR A 101 -0.82 -10.17 29.85
N SER A 102 -0.43 -11.38 29.46
CA SER A 102 -0.87 -12.61 30.13
C SER A 102 -0.24 -12.63 31.53
N ALA A 103 -0.92 -12.04 32.52
CA ALA A 103 -0.65 -12.29 33.92
C ALA A 103 -1.68 -13.32 34.41
N GLY A 104 -1.20 -14.51 34.75
CA GLY A 104 -2.01 -15.59 35.30
C GLY A 104 -2.70 -15.20 36.60
N VAL A 105 -3.87 -15.78 36.83
CA VAL A 105 -4.47 -15.93 38.14
C VAL A 105 -4.68 -17.43 38.36
N ARG A 106 -4.07 -17.85 39.47
CA ARG A 106 -4.14 -19.09 40.26
C ARG A 106 -5.17 -20.16 39.85
#